data_AF-A0A0L6TBZ3-F1
#
_entry.id   AF-A0A0L6TBZ3-F1
#
_cell.length_a   1.000
_cell.length_b   1.000
_cell.length_c   1.000
_cell.angle_alpha   90.00
_cell.angle_beta   90.00
_cell.angle_gamma   90.00
#
_symmetry.space_group_name_H-M   'P 1'
#
loop_
_entity.id
_entity.type
_entity.pdbx_description
1 polymer ?
#
loop_
_entity_poly.entity_id
_entity_poly.type
_entity_poly.pdbx_seq_one_letter_code
_entity_poly.pdbx_strand_id
1 'polypeptide(L)'
;MALSACTSTPVEPLGPPAKETLFVVNAANRLIGLNAGQPQKVLSDRTLAGLAPQERVLGIDYRVARGQLFALGSTGRLYRIDTGTATATAVGAPAAVALRGTEFGVDFNPTVDRVRVASDAGQNLRLHPDTGAVIDANANADGVQIDADLAFDAADRNAGKPVALVSAGYTYNKDNDKITTNFAIDARWGLLVTQGTREGALPAVSPNTGRLFTVGALNAGAFERAAFDISDVNNAAYAALTPAGASASVLYRVDLATGAATRIGTIGGGAVVQGLAIEP
;
A
#
# COMPACT_ATOMS: atom_id res chain seq x y z
N MET A 1 -9.73 44.53 -23.29
CA MET A 1 -10.59 43.38 -22.97
C MET A 1 -9.78 42.12 -23.19
N ALA A 2 -9.29 41.48 -22.12
CA ALA A 2 -8.60 40.20 -22.22
C ALA A 2 -9.65 39.09 -22.01
N LEU A 3 -9.86 38.26 -23.03
CA LEU A 3 -10.67 37.06 -22.90
C LEU A 3 -9.85 36.01 -22.15
N SER A 4 -10.16 35.77 -20.87
CA SER A 4 -9.72 34.57 -20.17
C SER A 4 -10.47 33.37 -20.75
N ALA A 5 -9.78 32.56 -21.56
CA ALA A 5 -10.24 31.23 -21.92
C ALA A 5 -10.18 30.35 -20.66
N CYS A 6 -11.36 30.02 -20.11
CA CYS A 6 -11.46 28.95 -19.12
C CYS A 6 -11.20 27.63 -19.85
N THR A 7 -9.97 27.14 -19.82
CA THR A 7 -9.67 25.78 -20.24
C THR A 7 -10.28 24.82 -19.21
N SER A 8 -11.51 24.36 -19.46
CA SER A 8 -12.05 23.22 -18.74
C SER A 8 -11.17 22.02 -19.02
N THR A 9 -10.52 21.47 -17.99
CA THR A 9 -9.82 20.19 -18.09
C THR A 9 -10.78 19.16 -18.68
N PRO A 10 -10.40 18.41 -19.74
CA PRO A 10 -11.25 17.39 -20.31
C PRO A 10 -11.71 16.43 -19.21
N VAL A 11 -13.02 16.24 -19.08
CA VAL A 11 -13.58 15.29 -18.13
C VAL A 11 -13.23 13.89 -18.62
N GLU A 12 -12.46 13.14 -17.84
CA GLU A 12 -12.15 11.75 -18.18
C GLU A 12 -13.43 10.92 -18.26
N PRO A 13 -13.59 10.05 -19.28
CA PRO A 13 -14.76 9.20 -19.38
C PRO A 13 -14.83 8.24 -18.20
N LEU A 14 -16.04 8.06 -17.66
CA LEU A 14 -16.29 7.15 -16.56
C LEU A 14 -16.44 5.72 -17.08
N GLY A 15 -15.69 4.78 -16.49
CA GLY A 15 -15.90 3.35 -16.68
C GLY A 15 -17.16 2.83 -15.99
N PRO A 16 -17.50 1.54 -16.19
CA PRO A 16 -18.52 0.89 -15.36
C PRO A 16 -18.06 0.83 -13.90
N PRO A 17 -18.99 0.83 -12.92
CA PRO A 17 -18.62 0.63 -11.53
C PRO A 17 -18.01 -0.77 -11.32
N ALA A 18 -16.99 -0.84 -10.47
CA ALA A 18 -16.43 -2.08 -9.98
C ALA A 18 -17.21 -2.59 -8.75
N LYS A 19 -16.94 -3.82 -8.30
CA LYS A 19 -17.54 -4.36 -7.08
C LYS A 19 -16.88 -3.79 -5.82
N GLU A 20 -15.63 -3.39 -5.96
CA GLU A 20 -14.77 -2.96 -4.87
C GLU A 20 -14.99 -1.49 -4.52
N THR A 21 -15.22 -1.23 -3.23
CA THR A 21 -15.14 0.10 -2.62
C THR A 21 -13.71 0.32 -2.13
N LEU A 22 -13.15 1.50 -2.42
CA LEU A 22 -11.83 1.90 -1.97
C LEU A 22 -11.94 3.00 -0.93
N PHE A 23 -11.08 2.95 0.08
CA PHE A 23 -10.73 4.09 0.90
C PHE A 23 -9.33 4.55 0.54
N VAL A 24 -9.14 5.85 0.38
CA VAL A 24 -7.82 6.46 0.21
C VAL A 24 -7.60 7.55 1.24
N VAL A 25 -6.35 7.72 1.68
CA VAL A 25 -5.93 8.87 2.49
C VAL A 25 -5.02 9.75 1.66
N ASN A 26 -5.26 11.05 1.66
CA ASN A 26 -4.42 12.02 0.96
C ASN A 26 -3.47 12.78 1.90
N ALA A 27 -2.60 13.61 1.33
CA ALA A 27 -1.62 14.39 2.10
C ALA A 27 -2.19 15.42 3.08
N ALA A 28 -3.50 15.71 3.01
CA ALA A 28 -4.21 16.55 3.97
C ALA A 28 -4.91 15.72 5.07
N ASN A 29 -4.55 14.43 5.21
CA ASN A 29 -5.18 13.47 6.12
C ASN A 29 -6.70 13.40 5.94
N ARG A 30 -7.20 13.44 4.70
CA ARG A 30 -8.62 13.21 4.40
C ARG A 30 -8.83 11.76 3.98
N LEU A 31 -9.79 11.09 4.60
CA LEU A 31 -10.29 9.77 4.21
C LEU A 31 -11.37 9.94 3.15
N ILE A 32 -11.11 9.39 1.97
CA ILE A 32 -11.96 9.54 0.78
C ILE A 32 -12.43 8.15 0.35
N GLY A 33 -13.74 7.95 0.28
CA GLY A 33 -14.37 6.74 -0.24
C GLY A 33 -14.63 6.85 -1.75
N LEU A 34 -14.35 5.80 -2.51
CA LEU A 34 -14.43 5.74 -3.97
C LEU A 34 -14.98 4.39 -4.42
N ASN A 35 -15.53 4.32 -5.63
CA ASN A 35 -15.72 3.05 -6.33
C ASN A 35 -14.49 2.77 -7.22
N ALA A 36 -13.94 1.56 -7.17
CA ALA A 36 -12.70 1.24 -7.88
C ALA A 36 -12.80 1.33 -9.42
N GLY A 37 -14.00 1.28 -10.00
CA GLY A 37 -14.26 1.44 -11.44
C GLY A 37 -14.57 2.88 -11.85
N GLN A 38 -14.86 3.76 -10.88
CA GLN A 38 -15.19 5.16 -11.10
C GLN A 38 -14.43 6.07 -10.11
N PRO A 39 -13.08 6.02 -10.07
CA PRO A 39 -12.27 6.76 -9.10
C PRO A 39 -12.46 8.28 -9.17
N GLN A 40 -12.99 8.81 -10.27
CA GLN A 40 -13.32 10.22 -10.44
C GLN A 40 -14.49 10.67 -9.54
N LYS A 41 -15.34 9.73 -9.07
CA LYS A 41 -16.50 10.02 -8.24
C LYS A 41 -16.21 9.75 -6.77
N VAL A 42 -16.12 10.84 -6.01
CA VAL A 42 -16.03 10.81 -4.54
C VAL A 42 -17.37 10.38 -3.94
N LEU A 43 -17.36 9.30 -3.17
CA LEU A 43 -18.52 8.79 -2.42
C LEU A 43 -18.60 9.37 -1.02
N SER A 44 -17.45 9.61 -0.39
CA SER A 44 -17.33 10.30 0.89
C SER A 44 -15.98 10.98 0.98
N ASP A 45 -15.89 12.06 1.75
CA ASP A 45 -14.65 12.78 1.96
C ASP A 45 -14.68 13.48 3.33
N ARG A 46 -13.88 12.99 4.28
CA ARG A 46 -13.85 13.44 5.67
C ARG A 46 -12.42 13.63 6.14
N THR A 47 -12.14 14.72 6.85
CA THR A 47 -10.86 14.89 7.54
C THR A 47 -10.72 13.89 8.68
N LEU A 48 -9.57 13.21 8.76
CA LEU A 48 -9.24 12.34 9.87
C LEU A 48 -9.08 13.15 11.15
N ALA A 49 -9.81 12.77 12.19
CA ALA A 49 -9.66 13.29 13.54
C ALA A 49 -8.92 12.28 14.44
N GLY A 50 -8.28 12.73 15.52
CA GLY A 50 -7.65 11.84 16.51
C GLY A 50 -6.21 11.40 16.22
N LEU A 51 -5.63 11.83 15.09
CA LEU A 51 -4.19 11.71 14.83
C LEU A 51 -3.40 12.61 15.81
N ALA A 52 -2.19 12.19 16.18
CA ALA A 52 -1.30 13.03 16.96
C ALA A 52 -0.94 14.32 16.19
N PRO A 53 -0.59 15.41 16.89
CA PRO A 53 -0.20 16.66 16.23
C PRO A 53 0.92 16.46 15.22
N GLN A 54 0.78 17.05 14.03
CA GLN A 54 1.74 16.96 12.91
C GLN A 54 1.96 15.55 12.36
N GLU A 55 1.14 14.57 12.74
CA GLU A 55 1.22 13.23 12.18
C GLU A 55 0.61 13.17 10.77
N ARG A 56 1.34 12.54 9.85
CA ARG A 56 0.87 12.22 8.50
C ARG A 56 0.64 10.74 8.38
N VAL A 57 -0.38 10.34 7.64
CA VAL A 57 -0.57 8.93 7.30
C VAL A 57 0.47 8.51 6.26
N LEU A 58 1.10 7.36 6.46
CA LEU A 58 2.09 6.78 5.54
C LEU A 58 1.52 5.63 4.70
N GLY A 59 0.44 5.01 5.16
CA GLY A 59 -0.24 3.91 4.50
C GLY A 59 -1.45 3.47 5.31
N ILE A 60 -2.40 2.81 4.65
CA ILE A 60 -3.60 2.24 5.27
C ILE A 60 -3.84 0.84 4.71
N ASP A 61 -4.45 -0.02 5.52
CA ASP A 61 -4.95 -1.32 5.06
C ASP A 61 -5.97 -1.89 6.05
N TYR A 62 -6.83 -2.80 5.59
CA TYR A 62 -7.78 -3.53 6.40
C TYR A 62 -7.17 -4.78 7.03
N ARG A 63 -7.36 -4.90 8.36
CA ARG A 63 -7.34 -6.20 9.01
C ARG A 63 -8.63 -6.94 8.69
N VAL A 64 -8.68 -7.64 7.56
CA VAL A 64 -9.87 -8.32 7.03
C VAL A 64 -10.56 -9.21 8.06
N ALA A 65 -9.80 -9.97 8.85
CA ALA A 65 -10.34 -10.85 9.89
C ALA A 65 -11.22 -10.15 10.95
N ARG A 66 -11.17 -8.81 11.03
CA ARG A 66 -12.02 -8.00 11.92
C ARG A 66 -12.76 -6.87 11.22
N GLY A 67 -12.60 -6.69 9.90
CA GLY A 67 -13.19 -5.57 9.16
C GLY A 67 -12.74 -4.19 9.68
N GLN A 68 -11.50 -4.08 10.15
CA GLN A 68 -10.98 -2.84 10.75
C GLN A 68 -9.94 -2.19 9.84
N LEU A 69 -10.17 -0.93 9.46
CA LEU A 69 -9.18 -0.14 8.75
C LEU A 69 -8.10 0.34 9.72
N PHE A 70 -6.84 0.19 9.33
CA PHE A 70 -5.70 0.70 10.07
C PHE A 70 -4.94 1.74 9.25
N ALA A 71 -4.20 2.59 9.95
CA ALA A 71 -3.20 3.48 9.37
C ALA A 71 -1.87 3.38 10.11
N LEU A 72 -0.78 3.51 9.38
CA LEU A 72 0.53 3.84 9.95
C LEU A 72 0.74 5.34 9.87
N GLY A 73 1.01 5.97 11.00
CA GLY A 73 1.38 7.38 11.08
C GLY A 73 2.89 7.60 10.98
N SER A 74 3.30 8.82 10.63
CA SER A 74 4.69 9.22 10.41
C SER A 74 5.60 9.11 11.64
N THR A 75 5.02 8.92 12.82
CA THR A 75 5.77 8.66 14.06
C THR A 75 6.03 7.17 14.30
N GLY A 76 5.59 6.28 13.40
CA GLY A 76 5.62 4.84 13.60
C GLY A 76 4.44 4.31 14.44
N ARG A 77 3.42 5.15 14.67
CA ARG A 77 2.23 4.78 15.46
C ARG A 77 1.16 4.16 14.56
N LEU A 78 0.59 3.05 15.01
CA LEU A 78 -0.60 2.48 14.39
C LEU A 78 -1.87 3.17 14.91
N TYR A 79 -2.84 3.30 14.02
CA TYR A 79 -4.18 3.79 14.29
C TYR A 79 -5.21 2.81 13.76
N ARG A 80 -6.33 2.66 14.47
CA ARG A 80 -7.58 2.12 13.92
C ARG A 80 -8.44 3.28 13.45
N ILE A 81 -9.00 3.19 12.26
CA ILE A 81 -9.86 4.21 11.66
C ILE A 81 -11.28 3.68 11.57
N ASP A 82 -12.22 4.45 12.12
CA ASP A 82 -13.64 4.28 11.85
C ASP A 82 -13.98 4.99 10.53
N THR A 83 -14.39 4.24 9.51
CA THR A 83 -14.62 4.78 8.15
C THR A 83 -15.89 5.61 8.04
N GLY A 84 -16.87 5.39 8.92
CA GLY A 84 -18.11 6.16 8.98
C GLY A 84 -17.91 7.58 9.52
N THR A 85 -17.05 7.72 10.53
CA THR A 85 -16.80 8.99 11.24
C THR A 85 -15.46 9.63 10.90
N ALA A 86 -14.54 8.90 10.25
CA ALA A 86 -13.14 9.29 10.03
C ALA A 86 -12.37 9.56 11.34
N THR A 87 -12.69 8.82 12.41
CA THR A 87 -11.99 8.93 13.70
C THR A 87 -10.84 7.92 13.77
N ALA A 88 -9.61 8.40 13.95
CA ALA A 88 -8.42 7.59 14.18
C ALA A 88 -8.18 7.42 15.69
N THR A 89 -8.03 6.17 16.13
CA THR A 89 -7.72 5.82 17.53
C THR A 89 -6.37 5.14 17.59
N ALA A 90 -5.46 5.69 18.40
CA ALA A 90 -4.10 5.14 18.55
C ALA A 90 -4.10 3.69 19.07
N VAL A 91 -3.17 2.90 18.56
CA VAL A 91 -2.91 1.52 18.96
C VAL A 91 -1.56 1.47 19.66
N GLY A 92 -1.59 1.26 20.98
CA GLY A 92 -0.39 1.12 21.80
C GLY A 92 0.57 2.31 21.71
N ALA A 93 1.86 2.03 21.78
CA ALA A 93 2.94 3.02 21.63
C ALA A 93 3.44 3.05 20.17
N PRO A 94 4.13 4.11 19.72
CA PRO A 94 4.81 4.11 18.44
C PRO A 94 5.86 3.00 18.39
N ALA A 95 6.15 2.50 17.18
CA ALA A 95 7.18 1.51 16.96
C ALA A 95 8.53 1.96 17.57
N ALA A 96 9.20 1.05 18.29
CA ALA A 96 10.48 1.32 18.93
C ALA A 96 11.65 1.49 17.93
N VAL A 97 11.41 1.18 16.65
CA VAL A 97 12.36 1.31 15.56
C VAL A 97 11.94 2.48 14.67
N ALA A 98 12.89 3.37 14.37
CA ALA A 98 12.63 4.50 13.48
C ALA A 98 12.30 4.02 12.06
N LEU A 99 11.28 4.64 11.47
CA LEU A 99 10.96 4.44 10.06
C LEU A 99 12.00 5.15 9.19
N ARG A 100 12.55 4.43 8.21
CA ARG A 100 13.55 4.92 7.26
C ARG A 100 12.92 5.03 5.89
N GLY A 101 13.16 6.14 5.18
CA GLY A 101 12.62 6.35 3.86
C GLY A 101 11.55 7.44 3.80
N THR A 102 11.00 7.66 2.62
CA THR A 102 9.99 8.68 2.35
C THR A 102 8.66 8.12 1.86
N GLU A 103 8.68 6.90 1.32
CA GLU A 103 7.52 6.18 0.81
C GLU A 103 7.45 4.78 1.44
N PHE A 104 6.22 4.31 1.72
CA PHE A 104 6.01 3.12 2.55
C PHE A 104 4.89 2.24 2.01
N GLY A 105 5.13 0.93 1.97
CA GLY A 105 4.09 -0.09 1.87
C GLY A 105 3.65 -0.55 3.25
N VAL A 106 2.34 -0.57 3.48
CA VAL A 106 1.72 -1.01 4.74
C VAL A 106 0.58 -1.94 4.40
N ASP A 107 0.64 -3.19 4.86
CA ASP A 107 -0.37 -4.19 4.52
C ASP A 107 -0.47 -5.30 5.58
N PHE A 108 -1.66 -5.83 5.81
CA PHE A 108 -1.93 -6.93 6.71
C PHE A 108 -1.68 -8.26 6.01
N ASN A 109 -0.77 -9.04 6.59
CA ASN A 109 -0.68 -10.44 6.21
C ASN A 109 -1.91 -11.19 6.77
N PRO A 110 -2.77 -11.78 5.92
CA PRO A 110 -4.01 -12.38 6.37
C PRO A 110 -3.84 -13.72 7.09
N THR A 111 -2.66 -14.35 6.99
CA THR A 111 -2.42 -15.67 7.57
C THR A 111 -1.78 -15.59 8.95
N VAL A 112 -0.83 -14.68 9.15
CA VAL A 112 -0.14 -14.50 10.44
C VAL A 112 -0.61 -13.28 11.24
N ASP A 113 -1.55 -12.51 10.68
CA ASP A 113 -2.18 -11.35 11.34
C ASP A 113 -1.13 -10.33 11.86
N ARG A 114 -0.25 -9.91 10.96
CA ARG A 114 0.79 -8.89 11.23
C ARG A 114 0.78 -7.84 10.14
N VAL A 115 1.00 -6.60 10.55
CA VAL A 115 1.19 -5.48 9.61
C VAL A 115 2.61 -5.54 9.10
N ARG A 116 2.81 -5.71 7.79
CA ARG A 116 4.10 -5.47 7.15
C ARG A 116 4.27 -3.97 6.95
N VAL A 117 5.48 -3.47 7.22
CA VAL A 117 5.91 -2.13 6.82
C VAL A 117 7.19 -2.28 6.00
N ALA A 118 7.14 -1.86 4.75
CA ALA A 118 8.27 -1.84 3.82
C ALA A 118 8.50 -0.40 3.33
N SER A 119 9.72 -0.04 2.93
CA SER A 119 10.00 1.32 2.45
C SER A 119 10.99 1.41 1.28
N ASP A 120 11.00 2.58 0.67
CA ASP A 120 11.90 2.97 -0.42
C ASP A 120 13.38 2.98 -0.01
N ALA A 121 13.66 3.05 1.29
CA ALA A 121 15.00 2.91 1.86
C ALA A 121 15.41 1.44 2.10
N GLY A 122 14.61 0.47 1.63
CA GLY A 122 14.88 -0.95 1.80
C GLY A 122 14.55 -1.50 3.19
N GLN A 123 13.88 -0.73 4.05
CA GLN A 123 13.46 -1.22 5.36
C GLN A 123 12.34 -2.26 5.22
N ASN A 124 12.37 -3.28 6.06
CA ASN A 124 11.37 -4.32 6.15
C ASN A 124 11.13 -4.66 7.62
N LEU A 125 9.91 -4.51 8.10
CA LEU A 125 9.55 -4.87 9.47
C LEU A 125 8.10 -5.32 9.57
N ARG A 126 7.75 -5.84 10.75
CA ARG A 126 6.41 -6.25 11.09
C ARG A 126 5.97 -5.58 12.38
N LEU A 127 4.71 -5.18 12.47
CA LEU A 127 4.08 -4.66 13.69
C LEU A 127 2.96 -5.59 14.16
N HIS A 128 2.78 -5.63 15.48
CA HIS A 128 1.64 -6.32 16.10
C HIS A 128 0.40 -5.41 16.07
N PRO A 129 -0.72 -5.85 15.48
CA PRO A 129 -1.87 -4.97 15.22
C PRO A 129 -2.64 -4.54 16.46
N ASP A 130 -2.52 -5.27 17.58
CA ASP A 130 -3.22 -4.91 18.81
C ASP A 130 -2.34 -4.06 19.77
N THR A 131 -1.01 -3.99 19.57
CA THR A 131 -0.10 -3.32 20.50
C THR A 131 0.81 -2.26 19.86
N GLY A 132 0.92 -2.23 18.53
CA GLY A 132 1.85 -1.35 17.80
C GLY A 132 3.32 -1.74 17.93
N ALA A 133 3.65 -2.79 18.70
CA ALA A 133 5.02 -3.22 18.92
C ALA A 133 5.62 -3.84 17.64
N VAL A 134 6.91 -3.62 17.42
CA VAL A 134 7.67 -4.29 16.37
C VAL A 134 7.79 -5.78 16.71
N ILE A 135 7.61 -6.63 15.71
CA ILE A 135 7.85 -8.07 15.83
C ILE A 135 9.34 -8.32 15.69
N ASP A 136 9.92 -8.91 16.74
CA ASP A 136 11.33 -9.31 16.74
C ASP A 136 11.57 -10.48 15.77
N ALA A 137 12.49 -10.26 14.83
CA ALA A 137 12.91 -11.26 13.85
C ALA A 137 13.92 -12.26 14.41
N ASN A 138 14.57 -11.97 15.54
CA ASN A 138 15.54 -12.86 16.17
C ASN A 138 15.57 -12.71 17.70
N ALA A 139 14.74 -13.49 18.38
CA ALA A 139 14.64 -13.52 19.84
C ALA A 139 15.92 -13.98 20.57
N ASN A 140 16.95 -14.46 19.85
CA ASN A 140 18.23 -14.85 20.44
C ASN A 140 19.27 -13.71 20.40
N ALA A 141 18.93 -12.55 19.82
CA ALA A 141 19.78 -11.36 19.83
C ALA A 141 19.22 -10.33 20.82
N ASP A 142 20.11 -9.52 21.39
CA ASP A 142 19.70 -8.46 22.31
C ASP A 142 18.96 -7.33 21.57
N GLY A 143 17.80 -6.94 22.13
CA GLY A 143 16.97 -5.87 21.58
C GLY A 143 16.15 -6.29 20.37
N VAL A 144 15.26 -5.40 19.92
CA VAL A 144 14.34 -5.67 18.81
C VAL A 144 15.10 -5.73 17.49
N GLN A 145 15.07 -6.88 16.81
CA GLN A 145 15.59 -7.03 15.45
C GLN A 145 14.43 -6.92 14.45
N ILE A 146 14.60 -6.10 13.40
CA ILE A 146 13.66 -6.08 12.28
C ILE A 146 13.98 -7.20 11.29
N ASP A 147 13.08 -7.42 10.34
CA ASP A 147 13.31 -8.37 9.25
C ASP A 147 14.48 -7.91 8.35
N ALA A 148 15.03 -8.82 7.55
CA ALA A 148 16.17 -8.49 6.69
C ALA A 148 15.81 -7.39 5.68
N ASP A 149 16.78 -6.49 5.42
CA ASP A 149 16.64 -5.42 4.45
C ASP A 149 16.28 -5.96 3.06
N LEU A 150 15.51 -5.17 2.32
CA LEU A 150 14.99 -5.54 1.01
C LEU A 150 16.12 -5.59 -0.03
N ALA A 151 16.17 -6.67 -0.79
CA ALA A 151 17.09 -6.84 -1.92
C ALA A 151 16.49 -7.77 -2.96
N PHE A 152 16.78 -7.52 -4.25
CA PHE A 152 16.51 -8.51 -5.29
C PHE A 152 17.27 -9.81 -5.00
N ASP A 153 16.57 -10.93 -5.16
CA ASP A 153 17.18 -12.25 -5.03
C ASP A 153 18.41 -12.38 -5.95
N ALA A 154 19.42 -13.15 -5.52
CA ALA A 154 20.60 -13.41 -6.34
C ALA A 154 20.27 -14.10 -7.67
N ALA A 155 19.17 -14.87 -7.72
CA ALA A 155 18.66 -15.49 -8.93
C ALA A 155 17.69 -14.59 -9.73
N ASP A 156 17.31 -13.43 -9.19
CA ASP A 156 16.42 -12.50 -9.88
C ASP A 156 17.16 -11.75 -11.01
N ARG A 157 16.43 -11.42 -12.08
CA ARG A 157 16.99 -10.65 -13.21
C ARG A 157 17.49 -9.25 -12.82
N ASN A 158 17.06 -8.72 -11.68
CA ASN A 158 17.49 -7.43 -11.13
C ASN A 158 18.45 -7.59 -9.94
N ALA A 159 19.05 -8.76 -9.74
CA ALA A 159 20.06 -9.00 -8.70
C ALA A 159 21.12 -7.89 -8.65
N GLY A 160 21.45 -7.43 -7.44
CA GLY A 160 22.46 -6.39 -7.19
C GLY A 160 22.02 -4.96 -7.53
N LYS A 161 20.83 -4.74 -8.09
CA LYS A 161 20.28 -3.39 -8.29
C LYS A 161 19.68 -2.84 -6.99
N PRO A 162 19.72 -1.51 -6.79
CA PRO A 162 19.03 -0.89 -5.66
C PRO A 162 17.51 -1.07 -5.77
N VAL A 163 16.87 -1.27 -4.64
CA VAL A 163 15.41 -1.38 -4.49
C VAL A 163 14.83 -0.04 -4.04
N ALA A 164 13.56 0.20 -4.36
CA ALA A 164 12.76 1.28 -3.80
C ALA A 164 11.28 0.84 -3.75
N LEU A 165 10.92 0.03 -2.76
CA LEU A 165 9.53 -0.40 -2.55
C LEU A 165 8.70 0.72 -1.95
N VAL A 166 7.62 1.10 -2.62
CA VAL A 166 6.76 2.22 -2.21
C VAL A 166 5.36 1.78 -1.79
N SER A 167 4.98 0.53 -2.06
CA SER A 167 3.72 -0.06 -1.61
C SER A 167 3.81 -1.59 -1.54
N ALA A 168 2.92 -2.23 -0.78
CA ALA A 168 2.82 -3.68 -0.62
C ALA A 168 1.35 -4.11 -0.58
N GLY A 169 1.06 -5.39 -0.84
CA GLY A 169 -0.29 -5.95 -0.83
C GLY A 169 -0.27 -7.48 -0.77
N TYR A 170 -1.06 -8.10 0.12
CA TYR A 170 -1.17 -9.55 0.23
C TYR A 170 -2.35 -10.12 -0.56
N THR A 171 -2.15 -11.28 -1.20
CA THR A 171 -3.27 -12.07 -1.72
C THR A 171 -4.00 -12.81 -0.61
N TYR A 172 -5.25 -13.16 -0.89
CA TYR A 172 -6.07 -14.02 -0.04
C TYR A 172 -6.34 -15.32 -0.76
N ASN A 173 -5.81 -16.42 -0.22
CA ASN A 173 -6.02 -17.74 -0.78
C ASN A 173 -7.34 -18.33 -0.26
N LYS A 174 -8.25 -18.68 -1.17
CA LYS A 174 -9.58 -19.21 -0.82
C LYS A 174 -9.60 -20.72 -0.57
N ASP A 175 -8.59 -21.43 -1.05
CA ASP A 175 -8.48 -22.88 -0.91
C ASP A 175 -7.66 -23.27 0.34
N ASN A 176 -6.76 -22.39 0.78
CA ASN A 176 -5.89 -22.60 1.93
C ASN A 176 -5.55 -21.27 2.62
N ASP A 177 -6.24 -20.97 3.71
CA ASP A 177 -6.08 -19.74 4.51
C ASP A 177 -4.71 -19.59 5.20
N LYS A 178 -3.84 -20.60 5.12
CA LYS A 178 -2.49 -20.59 5.71
C LYS A 178 -1.42 -20.05 4.77
N ILE A 179 -1.75 -19.85 3.49
CA ILE A 179 -0.81 -19.36 2.48
C ILE A 179 -1.30 -18.03 1.89
N THR A 180 -0.33 -17.21 1.50
CA THR A 180 -0.54 -15.90 0.90
C THR A 180 0.71 -15.53 0.11
N THR A 181 0.58 -14.66 -0.87
CA THR A 181 1.69 -14.05 -1.59
C THR A 181 1.76 -12.56 -1.25
N ASN A 182 2.94 -12.09 -0.83
CA ASN A 182 3.21 -10.66 -0.66
C ASN A 182 3.67 -10.07 -2.00
N PHE A 183 2.91 -9.14 -2.53
CA PHE A 183 3.29 -8.32 -3.68
C PHE A 183 3.73 -6.93 -3.24
N ALA A 184 4.57 -6.31 -4.04
CA ALA A 184 5.00 -4.93 -3.81
C ALA A 184 5.31 -4.20 -5.12
N ILE A 185 5.26 -2.88 -5.07
CA ILE A 185 5.62 -2.01 -6.19
C ILE A 185 6.97 -1.37 -5.93
N ASP A 186 7.91 -1.60 -6.85
CA ASP A 186 9.19 -0.88 -6.91
C ASP A 186 9.05 0.32 -7.85
N ALA A 187 9.13 1.53 -7.29
CA ALA A 187 8.98 2.77 -8.07
C ALA A 187 10.22 3.09 -8.92
N ARG A 188 11.41 2.66 -8.46
CA ARG A 188 12.67 2.97 -9.15
C ARG A 188 12.75 2.31 -10.52
N TRP A 189 12.22 1.11 -10.63
CA TRP A 189 12.23 0.33 -11.87
C TRP A 189 10.84 0.18 -12.51
N GLY A 190 9.79 0.65 -11.85
CA GLY A 190 8.40 0.54 -12.32
C GLY A 190 7.94 -0.92 -12.41
N LEU A 191 8.25 -1.71 -11.37
CA LEU A 191 8.04 -3.16 -11.35
C LEU A 191 6.98 -3.55 -10.32
N LEU A 192 6.18 -4.56 -10.68
CA LEU A 192 5.56 -5.43 -9.68
C LEU A 192 6.56 -6.53 -9.31
N VAL A 193 6.74 -6.74 -8.01
CA VAL A 193 7.59 -7.80 -7.45
C VAL A 193 6.79 -8.61 -6.43
N THR A 194 7.26 -9.81 -6.09
CA THR A 194 6.87 -10.48 -4.85
C THR A 194 7.99 -10.35 -3.82
N GLN A 195 7.63 -10.16 -2.56
CA GLN A 195 8.56 -10.24 -1.44
C GLN A 195 8.46 -11.64 -0.84
N GLY A 196 9.48 -12.47 -1.07
CA GLY A 196 9.38 -13.92 -0.92
C GLY A 196 8.78 -14.59 -2.16
N THR A 197 8.70 -15.91 -2.12
CA THR A 197 8.14 -16.71 -3.23
C THR A 197 6.61 -16.69 -3.21
N ARG A 198 6.00 -16.92 -4.36
CA ARG A 198 4.56 -17.17 -4.47
C ARG A 198 4.15 -18.41 -3.67
N GLU A 199 2.88 -18.44 -3.28
CA GLU A 199 2.25 -19.61 -2.70
C GLU A 199 2.47 -20.88 -3.57
N GLY A 200 2.74 -22.01 -2.93
CA GLY A 200 3.01 -23.29 -3.59
C GLY A 200 4.42 -23.46 -4.19
N ALA A 201 5.24 -22.41 -4.28
CA ALA A 201 6.60 -22.52 -4.79
C ALA A 201 7.54 -23.26 -3.80
N LEU A 202 8.45 -24.07 -4.35
CA LEU A 202 9.47 -24.80 -3.60
C LEU A 202 10.87 -24.56 -4.20
N PRO A 203 11.89 -24.24 -3.37
CA PRO A 203 11.81 -23.98 -1.93
C PRO A 203 11.07 -22.66 -1.64
N ALA A 204 10.32 -22.62 -0.53
CA ALA A 204 9.63 -21.41 -0.10
C ALA A 204 10.62 -20.39 0.47
N VAL A 205 10.49 -19.12 0.08
CA VAL A 205 11.24 -17.99 0.63
C VAL A 205 10.27 -17.08 1.36
N SER A 206 10.46 -16.92 2.66
CA SER A 206 9.63 -16.04 3.49
C SER A 206 9.85 -14.57 3.10
N PRO A 207 8.81 -13.71 3.09
CA PRO A 207 9.02 -12.27 2.91
C PRO A 207 9.92 -11.65 3.99
N ASN A 208 10.03 -12.27 5.17
CA ASN A 208 10.89 -11.81 6.26
C ASN A 208 12.39 -11.85 5.90
N THR A 209 12.78 -12.59 4.85
CA THR A 209 14.16 -12.60 4.36
C THR A 209 14.49 -11.38 3.49
N GLY A 210 13.52 -10.50 3.21
CA GLY A 210 13.70 -9.30 2.39
C GLY A 210 13.94 -9.57 0.90
N ARG A 211 13.88 -10.83 0.45
CA ARG A 211 14.23 -11.22 -0.92
C ARG A 211 13.09 -10.91 -1.89
N LEU A 212 13.39 -10.18 -2.96
CA LEU A 212 12.43 -9.77 -3.98
C LEU A 212 12.59 -10.58 -5.27
N PHE A 213 11.46 -10.97 -5.86
CA PHE A 213 11.39 -11.65 -7.15
C PHE A 213 10.54 -10.84 -8.12
N THR A 214 11.09 -10.51 -9.27
CA THR A 214 10.42 -9.65 -10.24
C THR A 214 9.30 -10.38 -10.95
N VAL A 215 8.08 -9.85 -10.88
CA VAL A 215 6.94 -10.35 -11.65
C VAL A 215 7.02 -9.78 -13.07
N GLY A 216 6.94 -8.45 -13.19
CA GLY A 216 7.04 -7.77 -14.48
C GLY A 216 6.88 -6.26 -14.36
N ALA A 217 6.93 -5.57 -15.50
CA ALA A 217 6.82 -4.12 -15.54
C ALA A 217 5.36 -3.66 -15.47
N LEU A 218 5.13 -2.57 -14.73
CA LEU A 218 3.81 -1.93 -14.63
C LEU A 218 3.38 -1.28 -15.94
N ASN A 219 4.33 -0.81 -16.77
CA ASN A 219 4.05 -0.08 -18.01
C ASN A 219 3.16 1.18 -17.82
N ALA A 220 3.20 1.79 -16.63
CA ALA A 220 2.40 2.96 -16.26
C ALA A 220 3.13 4.30 -16.40
N GLY A 221 4.35 4.29 -16.94
CA GLY A 221 5.26 5.45 -16.92
C GLY A 221 6.02 5.58 -15.59
N ALA A 222 6.83 6.63 -15.47
CA ALA A 222 7.59 6.90 -14.24
C ALA A 222 6.69 7.52 -13.16
N PHE A 223 6.87 7.08 -11.92
CA PHE A 223 6.15 7.57 -10.75
C PHE A 223 7.05 7.54 -9.52
N GLU A 224 6.74 8.38 -8.54
CA GLU A 224 7.50 8.45 -7.28
C GLU A 224 6.75 7.76 -6.14
N ARG A 225 5.41 7.82 -6.14
CA ARG A 225 4.56 7.27 -5.10
C ARG A 225 3.56 6.28 -5.66
N ALA A 226 3.31 5.22 -4.89
CA ALA A 226 2.21 4.31 -5.12
C ALA A 226 1.48 4.01 -3.80
N ALA A 227 0.18 3.73 -3.90
CA ALA A 227 -0.56 3.01 -2.87
C ALA A 227 -1.25 1.83 -3.54
N PHE A 228 -1.15 0.63 -2.98
CA PHE A 228 -1.53 -0.62 -3.64
C PHE A 228 -2.22 -1.53 -2.63
N ASP A 229 -3.27 -2.20 -3.07
CA ASP A 229 -3.97 -3.20 -2.27
C ASP A 229 -4.61 -4.27 -3.18
N ILE A 230 -4.87 -5.44 -2.61
CA ILE A 230 -5.42 -6.62 -3.26
C ILE A 230 -6.66 -7.08 -2.51
N SER A 231 -7.80 -7.11 -3.22
CA SER A 231 -9.09 -7.51 -2.63
C SER A 231 -9.03 -8.93 -2.09
N ASP A 232 -9.53 -9.10 -0.87
CA ASP A 232 -9.65 -10.39 -0.23
C ASP A 232 -10.66 -11.30 -0.92
N VAL A 233 -11.67 -10.75 -1.59
CA VAL A 233 -12.76 -11.50 -2.22
C VAL A 233 -12.28 -12.25 -3.47
N ASN A 234 -11.58 -11.56 -4.36
CA ASN A 234 -11.27 -12.06 -5.72
C ASN A 234 -9.83 -11.79 -6.18
N ASN A 235 -8.94 -11.32 -5.28
CA ASN A 235 -7.58 -10.90 -5.60
C ASN A 235 -7.50 -9.81 -6.69
N ALA A 236 -8.54 -8.98 -6.83
CA ALA A 236 -8.48 -7.77 -7.63
C ALA A 236 -7.47 -6.78 -7.05
N ALA A 237 -6.42 -6.49 -7.81
CA ALA A 237 -5.35 -5.61 -7.37
C ALA A 237 -5.48 -4.20 -7.98
N TYR A 238 -5.42 -3.19 -7.14
CA TYR A 238 -5.54 -1.78 -7.54
C TYR A 238 -4.34 -0.97 -7.03
N ALA A 239 -3.83 -0.08 -7.88
CA ALA A 239 -2.74 0.82 -7.54
C ALA A 239 -3.11 2.27 -7.84
N ALA A 240 -2.98 3.16 -6.86
CA ALA A 240 -2.95 4.60 -7.07
C ALA A 240 -1.49 5.01 -7.31
N LEU A 241 -1.15 5.41 -8.54
CA LEU A 241 0.20 5.84 -8.91
C LEU A 241 0.26 7.36 -9.06
N THR A 242 1.35 7.97 -8.58
CA THR A 242 1.55 9.43 -8.66
C THR A 242 2.86 9.74 -9.39
N PRO A 243 2.77 10.28 -10.63
CA PRO A 243 3.93 10.78 -11.34
C PRO A 243 4.67 11.88 -10.57
N ALA A 244 5.98 12.00 -10.78
CA ALA A 244 6.79 13.07 -10.20
C ALA A 244 6.20 14.45 -10.50
N GLY A 245 6.00 15.28 -9.47
CA GLY A 245 5.43 16.62 -9.60
C GLY A 245 3.93 16.68 -9.94
N ALA A 246 3.22 15.55 -10.03
CA ALA A 246 1.78 15.54 -10.24
C ALA A 246 1.02 15.98 -8.98
N SER A 247 -0.08 16.71 -9.17
CA SER A 247 -0.97 17.13 -8.09
C SER A 247 -2.04 16.09 -7.73
N ALA A 248 -2.21 15.05 -8.56
CA ALA A 248 -3.22 14.02 -8.38
C ALA A 248 -2.68 12.62 -8.71
N SER A 249 -3.18 11.63 -8.01
CA SER A 249 -2.92 10.22 -8.29
C SER A 249 -3.89 9.67 -9.33
N VAL A 250 -3.44 8.67 -10.09
CA VAL A 250 -4.25 7.94 -11.08
C VAL A 250 -4.41 6.50 -10.62
N LEU A 251 -5.64 5.98 -10.65
CA LEU A 251 -5.94 4.61 -10.30
C LEU A 251 -5.72 3.68 -11.50
N TYR A 252 -5.09 2.53 -11.23
CA TYR A 252 -4.83 1.46 -12.17
C TYR A 252 -5.33 0.12 -11.62
N ARG A 253 -5.75 -0.76 -12.52
CA ARG A 253 -5.87 -2.20 -12.25
C ARG A 253 -4.52 -2.86 -12.52
N VAL A 254 -4.02 -3.67 -11.61
CA VAL A 254 -2.75 -4.39 -11.79
C VAL A 254 -3.03 -5.87 -12.01
N ASP A 255 -2.41 -6.45 -13.04
CA ASP A 255 -2.41 -7.89 -13.27
C ASP A 255 -1.31 -8.55 -12.44
N LEU A 256 -1.71 -9.37 -11.45
CA LEU A 256 -0.77 -10.00 -10.52
C LEU A 256 0.09 -11.09 -11.16
N ALA A 257 -0.23 -11.58 -12.36
CA ALA A 257 0.55 -12.61 -13.03
C ALA A 257 1.68 -12.01 -13.87
N THR A 258 1.40 -10.91 -14.56
CA THR A 258 2.29 -10.27 -15.53
C THR A 258 2.93 -8.99 -15.00
N GLY A 259 2.34 -8.36 -13.99
CA GLY A 259 2.72 -7.05 -13.48
C GLY A 259 2.15 -5.87 -14.26
N ALA A 260 1.46 -6.07 -15.38
CA ALA A 260 0.97 -4.97 -16.21
C ALA A 260 -0.14 -4.16 -15.52
N ALA A 261 -0.06 -2.83 -15.59
CA ALA A 261 -1.07 -1.93 -15.05
C ALA A 261 -1.94 -1.33 -16.17
N THR A 262 -3.26 -1.44 -16.02
CA THR A 262 -4.25 -0.82 -16.91
C THR A 262 -4.86 0.39 -16.23
N ARG A 263 -4.76 1.56 -16.87
CA ARG A 263 -5.30 2.82 -16.35
C ARG A 263 -6.82 2.76 -16.21
N ILE A 264 -7.36 3.21 -15.08
CA ILE A 264 -8.80 3.36 -14.85
C ILE A 264 -9.19 4.84 -14.92
N GLY A 265 -8.56 5.70 -14.13
CA GLY A 265 -8.94 7.11 -14.06
C GLY A 265 -8.20 7.90 -12.99
N THR A 266 -8.16 9.22 -13.15
CA THR A 266 -7.66 10.13 -12.11
C THR A 266 -8.56 10.06 -10.87
N ILE A 267 -7.95 9.98 -9.69
CA ILE A 267 -8.68 9.91 -8.42
C ILE A 267 -9.32 11.27 -8.12
N GLY A 268 -10.61 11.26 -7.81
CA GLY A 268 -11.40 12.42 -7.45
C GLY A 268 -10.89 13.10 -6.17
N GLY A 269 -11.19 14.38 -6.01
CA GLY A 269 -10.64 15.21 -4.93
C GLY A 269 -9.29 15.85 -5.26
N GLY A 270 -8.67 15.48 -6.40
CA GLY A 270 -7.52 16.20 -6.98
C GLY A 270 -6.29 16.22 -6.08
N ALA A 271 -6.10 15.16 -5.28
CA ALA A 271 -5.04 15.08 -4.29
C ALA A 271 -4.16 13.85 -4.52
N VAL A 272 -2.92 13.97 -4.07
CA VAL A 272 -1.98 12.85 -4.02
C VAL A 272 -2.39 11.90 -2.90
N VAL A 273 -2.57 10.63 -3.26
CA VAL A 273 -2.86 9.52 -2.35
C VAL A 273 -1.59 9.09 -1.61
N GLN A 274 -1.68 8.93 -0.30
CA GLN A 274 -0.65 8.39 0.60
C GLN A 274 -0.92 6.92 0.98
N GLY A 275 -2.19 6.52 1.02
CA GLY A 275 -2.58 5.14 1.29
C GLY A 275 -3.89 4.79 0.62
N LEU A 276 -4.08 3.52 0.30
CA LEU A 276 -5.24 2.96 -0.37
C LEU A 276 -5.54 1.61 0.26
N ALA A 277 -6.81 1.37 0.59
CA ALA A 277 -7.29 0.09 1.09
C ALA A 277 -8.65 -0.25 0.44
N ILE A 278 -8.89 -1.52 0.18
CA ILE A 278 -10.11 -2.09 -0.38
C ILE A 278 -10.98 -2.54 0.79
N GLU A 279 -12.23 -2.10 0.80
CA GLU A 279 -13.21 -2.56 1.80
C GLU A 279 -13.49 -4.07 1.63
N PRO A 280 -13.41 -4.89 2.69
CA PRO A 280 -13.68 -6.32 2.65
C PRO A 280 -15.16 -6.69 2.44
#